data_AF-A0A972KD34-F1
#
_entry.id   AF-A0A972KD34-F1
#
_cell.length_a   1.000
_cell.length_b   1.000
_cell.length_c   1.000
_cell.angle_alpha   90.00
_cell.angle_beta   90.00
_cell.angle_gamma   90.00
#
_symmetry.space_group_name_H-M   'P 1'
#
loop_
_entity.id
_entity.type
_entity.pdbx_description
1 polymer ?
#
loop_
_entity_poly.entity_id
_entity_poly.type
_entity_poly.pdbx_seq_one_letter_code
_entity_poly.pdbx_strand_id
1 'polypeptide(L)'
;ASLSRLATAVSDPEDLAAATALRSALAAVEDVRDLIEVGAYAAGSNARADAGLLIEPEIWALLGQRPDDLTAASDARLVARDLAGRVT
;
A
#
# COMPACT_ATOMS: atom_id res chain seq x y z
N ALA A 1 -6.69 -9.13 8.67
CA ALA A 1 -5.22 -8.98 8.77
C ALA A 1 -4.52 -10.27 8.35
N SER A 2 -3.44 -10.19 7.57
CA SER A 2 -2.60 -11.33 7.14
C SER A 2 -1.16 -11.10 7.61
N LEU A 3 -0.44 -12.16 7.96
CA LEU A 3 0.95 -12.08 8.44
C LEU A 3 1.73 -13.36 8.08
N SER A 4 2.92 -13.19 7.50
CA SER A 4 3.91 -14.26 7.35
C SER A 4 5.00 -14.11 8.41
N ARG A 5 5.12 -15.09 9.30
CA ARG A 5 6.14 -15.09 10.37
C ARG A 5 7.57 -15.25 9.85
N LEU A 6 7.72 -15.71 8.61
CA LEU A 6 9.01 -15.92 7.97
C LEU A 6 9.43 -14.70 7.13
N ALA A 7 8.55 -13.73 6.90
CA ALA A 7 8.78 -12.63 5.96
C ALA A 7 10.11 -11.92 6.18
N THR A 8 10.47 -11.64 7.43
CA THR A 8 11.72 -10.96 7.81
C THR A 8 12.98 -11.79 7.57
N ALA A 9 12.85 -13.12 7.47
CA ALA A 9 13.97 -14.03 7.27
C ALA A 9 14.22 -14.36 5.78
N VAL A 10 13.23 -14.17 4.91
CA VAL A 10 13.29 -14.62 3.50
C VAL A 10 13.07 -13.52 2.46
N SER A 11 12.83 -12.28 2.89
CA SER A 11 12.60 -11.14 1.98
C SER A 11 13.70 -10.11 2.14
N ASP A 12 13.98 -9.39 1.05
CA ASP A 12 14.97 -8.32 1.08
C ASP A 12 14.47 -7.14 1.94
N PRO A 13 15.38 -6.40 2.62
CA PRO A 13 14.98 -5.27 3.46
C PRO A 13 14.19 -4.19 2.72
N GLU A 14 14.50 -3.96 1.45
CA GLU A 14 13.80 -3.02 0.57
C GLU A 14 12.35 -3.47 0.26
N ASP A 15 12.11 -4.77 0.08
CA ASP A 15 10.75 -5.30 -0.10
C ASP A 15 9.93 -5.16 1.19
N LEU A 16 10.57 -5.41 2.33
CA LEU A 16 9.93 -5.27 3.64
C LEU A 16 9.57 -3.81 3.92
N ALA A 17 10.46 -2.88 3.59
CA ALA A 17 10.22 -1.45 3.70
C ALA A 17 9.08 -1.01 2.79
N ALA A 18 9.10 -1.43 1.51
CA ALA A 18 8.03 -1.12 0.55
C ALA A 18 6.68 -1.64 1.03
N ALA A 19 6.61 -2.92 1.43
CA ALA A 19 5.37 -3.52 1.92
C ALA A 19 4.86 -2.83 3.20
N THR A 20 5.76 -2.31 4.05
CA THR A 20 5.40 -1.55 5.25
C THR A 20 4.84 -0.18 4.88
N ALA A 21 5.49 0.55 3.98
CA ALA A 21 5.03 1.85 3.51
C ALA A 21 3.62 1.77 2.88
N LEU A 22 3.38 0.79 2.00
CA LEU A 22 2.07 0.59 1.36
C LEU A 22 0.98 0.26 2.38
N ARG A 23 1.25 -0.63 3.34
CA ARG A 23 0.28 -0.93 4.42
C ARG A 23 0.00 0.28 5.29
N SER A 24 1.02 1.07 5.62
CA SER A 24 0.85 2.30 6.39
C SER A 24 0.04 3.36 5.64
N ALA A 25 0.18 3.45 4.32
CA ALA A 25 -0.63 4.32 3.48
C ALA A 25 -2.11 3.91 3.51
N LEU A 26 -2.40 2.63 3.25
CA LEU A 26 -3.78 2.09 3.31
C LEU A 26 -4.39 2.26 4.71
N ALA A 27 -3.63 2.03 5.77
CA ALA A 27 -4.09 2.24 7.14
C ALA A 27 -4.45 3.71 7.40
N ALA A 28 -3.63 4.65 6.94
CA ALA A 28 -3.91 6.08 7.10
C ALA A 28 -5.15 6.53 6.32
N VAL A 29 -5.41 5.94 5.14
CA VAL A 29 -6.66 6.17 4.39
C VAL A 29 -7.86 5.65 5.17
N GLU A 30 -7.76 4.44 5.72
CA GLU A 30 -8.83 3.84 6.52
C GLU A 30 -9.14 4.68 7.77
N ASP A 31 -8.12 5.18 8.46
CA ASP A 31 -8.26 6.03 9.66
C ASP A 31 -9.08 7.31 9.39
N VAL A 32 -9.14 7.79 8.14
CA VAL A 32 -9.88 9.00 7.75
C VAL A 32 -11.12 8.71 6.91
N ARG A 33 -11.46 7.43 6.66
CA ARG A 33 -12.55 7.02 5.76
C ARG A 33 -13.89 7.63 6.16
N ASP A 34 -14.25 7.55 7.44
CA ASP A 34 -15.49 8.13 7.97
C ASP A 34 -15.61 9.64 7.69
N LEU A 35 -14.49 10.38 7.82
CA LEU A 35 -14.45 11.81 7.55
C LEU A 35 -14.62 12.10 6.06
N ILE A 36 -14.09 11.27 5.18
CA ILE A 36 -14.25 11.40 3.73
C ILE A 36 -15.71 11.16 3.34
N GLU A 37 -16.34 10.13 3.88
CA GLU A 37 -17.72 9.74 3.54
C GLU A 37 -18.74 10.83 3.89
N VAL A 38 -18.54 11.54 5.00
CA VAL A 38 -19.39 12.67 5.41
C VAL A 38 -18.94 14.02 4.82
N GLY A 39 -17.87 14.05 4.03
CA GLY A 39 -17.31 15.27 3.43
C GLY A 39 -16.61 16.21 4.42
N ALA A 40 -16.22 15.71 5.59
CA ALA A 40 -15.53 16.47 6.63
C ALA A 40 -13.99 16.37 6.56
N TYR A 41 -13.44 15.50 5.71
CA TYR A 41 -12.00 15.39 5.52
C TYR A 41 -11.43 16.59 4.76
N ALA A 42 -10.41 17.23 5.33
CA ALA A 42 -9.70 18.34 4.71
C ALA A 42 -8.35 17.87 4.16
N ALA A 43 -8.10 18.07 2.87
CA ALA A 43 -6.82 17.75 2.26
C ALA A 43 -5.67 18.50 2.94
N GLY A 44 -4.54 17.84 3.14
CA GLY A 44 -3.38 18.38 3.87
C GLY A 44 -3.45 18.26 5.38
N SER A 45 -4.59 17.83 5.96
CA SER A 45 -4.72 17.60 7.40
C SER A 45 -3.98 16.35 7.88
N ASN A 46 -3.75 15.39 6.98
CA ASN A 46 -2.98 14.19 7.24
C ASN A 46 -2.22 13.79 5.97
N ALA A 47 -0.96 14.23 5.86
CA ALA A 47 -0.13 14.02 4.68
C ALA A 47 0.00 12.53 4.27
N ARG A 48 -0.05 11.60 5.23
CA ARG A 48 0.02 10.17 4.93
C ARG A 48 -1.30 9.65 4.34
N ALA A 49 -2.43 10.11 4.86
CA ALA A 49 -3.73 9.79 4.28
C ALA A 49 -3.89 10.42 2.89
N ASP A 50 -3.44 11.66 2.69
CA ASP A 50 -3.42 12.31 1.38
C ASP A 50 -2.60 11.51 0.35
N ALA A 51 -1.38 11.11 0.73
CA ALA A 51 -0.53 10.28 -0.13
C ALA A 51 -1.16 8.90 -0.40
N GLY A 52 -1.76 8.29 0.62
CA GLY A 52 -2.47 7.02 0.48
C GLY A 52 -3.66 7.13 -0.46
N LEU A 53 -4.50 8.17 -0.34
CA LEU A 53 -5.65 8.40 -1.22
C LEU A 53 -5.24 8.57 -2.68
N LEU A 54 -4.10 9.22 -2.92
CA LEU A 54 -3.57 9.42 -4.27
C LEU A 54 -3.19 8.09 -4.93
N ILE A 55 -2.53 7.18 -4.20
CA ILE A 55 -1.99 5.94 -4.77
C ILE A 55 -2.86 4.71 -4.53
N GLU A 56 -3.90 4.81 -3.69
CA GLU A 56 -4.79 3.71 -3.29
C GLU A 56 -5.31 2.89 -4.49
N PRO A 57 -5.79 3.51 -5.60
CA PRO A 57 -6.25 2.75 -6.77
C PRO A 57 -5.18 1.82 -7.37
N GLU A 58 -3.92 2.24 -7.33
CA GLU A 58 -2.80 1.48 -7.89
C GLU A 58 -2.32 0.38 -6.94
N ILE A 59 -2.40 0.62 -5.63
CA ILE A 59 -2.21 -0.45 -4.64
C ILE A 59 -3.28 -1.52 -4.83
N TRP A 60 -4.55 -1.14 -5.01
CA TRP A 60 -5.62 -2.11 -5.26
C TRP A 60 -5.44 -2.87 -6.57
N ALA A 61 -4.91 -2.22 -7.61
CA ALA A 61 -4.55 -2.90 -8.86
C ALA A 61 -3.41 -3.92 -8.67
N LEU A 62 -2.39 -3.61 -7.85
CA LEU A 62 -1.32 -4.56 -7.50
C LEU A 62 -1.84 -5.75 -6.68
N LEU A 63 -2.79 -5.52 -5.76
CA LEU A 63 -3.34 -6.56 -4.90
C LEU A 63 -4.40 -7.43 -5.60
N GLY A 64 -5.05 -6.90 -6.64
CA GLY A 64 -6.03 -7.61 -7.45
C GLY A 64 -5.35 -8.53 -8.46
N GLN A 65 -5.66 -9.82 -8.42
CA GLN A 65 -5.11 -10.81 -9.34
C GLN A 65 -6.18 -11.82 -9.74
N ARG A 66 -6.24 -12.18 -11.02
CA ARG A 66 -7.11 -13.26 -11.49
C ARG A 66 -6.46 -14.62 -11.16
N PRO A 67 -7.25 -15.70 -10.97
CA PRO A 67 -6.69 -17.02 -10.67
C PRO A 67 -5.75 -17.58 -11.75
N ASP A 68 -5.94 -17.16 -12.99
CA ASP A 68 -5.17 -17.55 -14.18
C ASP A 68 -3.99 -16.61 -14.49
N ASP A 69 -3.83 -15.53 -13.72
CA ASP A 69 -2.76 -14.56 -13.90
C ASP A 69 -1.53 -14.95 -13.07
N LEU A 70 -0.40 -15.20 -13.72
CA LEU A 70 0.84 -15.62 -13.07
C LEU A 70 1.84 -14.47 -13.07
N THR A 71 2.05 -13.90 -11.89
CA THR A 71 3.03 -12.83 -11.68
C THR A 71 4.30 -13.39 -11.05
N ALA A 72 5.45 -13.13 -11.68
CA ALA A 72 6.72 -13.46 -11.06
C ALA A 72 6.93 -12.60 -9.80
N ALA A 73 7.51 -13.18 -8.75
CA ALA A 73 7.73 -12.46 -7.50
C ALA A 73 8.60 -11.20 -7.68
N SER A 74 9.55 -11.22 -8.63
CA SER A 74 10.37 -10.05 -9.00
C SER A 74 9.52 -8.88 -9.50
N ASP A 75 8.52 -9.17 -10.31
CA ASP A 75 7.71 -8.14 -10.98
C ASP A 75 6.77 -7.49 -9.97
N ALA A 76 6.14 -8.29 -9.11
CA ALA A 76 5.33 -7.80 -8.01
C ALA A 76 6.13 -6.92 -7.04
N ARG A 77 7.38 -7.31 -6.72
CA ARG A 77 8.28 -6.51 -5.87
C ARG A 77 8.66 -5.19 -6.53
N LEU A 78 8.97 -5.20 -7.83
CA LEU A 78 9.32 -3.99 -8.56
C LEU A 78 8.17 -2.97 -8.52
N VAL A 79 6.94 -3.41 -8.78
CA VAL A 79 5.75 -2.54 -8.70
C VAL A 79 5.53 -2.06 -7.26
N ALA A 80 5.66 -2.94 -6.26
CA ALA A 80 5.50 -2.55 -4.85
C ALA A 80 6.52 -1.48 -4.42
N ARG A 81 7.77 -1.58 -4.88
CA ARG A 81 8.83 -0.61 -4.59
C ARG A 81 8.57 0.74 -5.26
N ASP A 82 8.14 0.74 -6.52
CA ASP A 82 7.76 1.97 -7.24
C ASP A 82 6.64 2.70 -6.50
N LEU A 83 5.56 1.99 -6.17
CA LEU A 83 4.44 2.56 -5.43
C LEU A 83 4.87 3.08 -4.05
N ALA A 84 5.72 2.34 -3.33
CA ALA A 84 6.22 2.77 -2.02
C ALA A 84 7.06 4.05 -2.11
N GLY A 85 7.84 4.22 -3.18
CA GLY A 85 8.61 5.43 -3.45
C GLY A 85 7.76 6.68 -3.67
N ARG A 86 6.46 6.51 -3.96
CA ARG A 86 5.50 7.61 -4.20
C ARG A 86 4.68 7.98 -2.97
N VAL A 87 4.74 7.18 -1.90
CA VAL A 87 4.11 7.46 -0.59
C VAL A 87 4.98 8.36 0.28
N THR A 88 6.28 8.34 0.05
CA THR A 88 7.31 8.99 0.89
C THR A 88 7.62 10.39 0.39
#